data_AF-A0A3A1UW93-F1
#
_entry.id   AF-A0A3A1UW93-F1
#
_cell.length_a   1.000
_cell.length_b   1.000
_cell.length_c   1.000
_cell.angle_alpha   90.00
_cell.angle_beta   90.00
_cell.angle_gamma   90.00
#
_symmetry.space_group_name_H-M   'P 1'
#
loop_
_entity.id
_entity.type
_entity.pdbx_description
1 polymer ?
#
loop_
_entity_poly.entity_id
_entity_poly.type
_entity_poly.pdbx_seq_one_letter_code
_entity_poly.pdbx_strand_id
1 'polypeptide(L)'
;MIEKKQKFLAGWEIYFENIETAIAFLKTHGVDKEGFMFFKEAQKALEFEIEGNKLIKGYKHHNDIKELVWENVNLPISDWTDHKVFLMEKDPKGTHRIGGSIPQKLILPKHSELSAKFQYIGTLDCTDPYFNWINMNELHIVFPVNECYGGVYLDYSNPLKPQLIEDLTDPDDWYESIDEGIQTEYSQVNFKTTNVLDVSKFNQREALLCGVPLWYQFPHVPKCPISNEPMRFICSIESDKDIRAVNNERNEILIFEDMGHLMLFYNPVTKILFANVEH
;
A
#
# COMPACT_ATOMS: atom_id res chain seq x y z
N MET A 1 0.08 -38.09 -10.46
CA MET A 1 -1.09 -37.19 -10.59
C MET A 1 -0.63 -35.81 -10.18
N ILE A 2 -1.16 -34.75 -10.78
CA ILE A 2 -0.95 -33.39 -10.26
C ILE A 2 -1.99 -33.20 -9.16
N GLU A 3 -1.58 -32.59 -8.05
CA GLU A 3 -2.48 -32.33 -6.92
C GLU A 3 -3.31 -31.07 -7.16
N LYS A 4 -4.60 -31.14 -6.82
CA LYS A 4 -5.48 -29.97 -6.87
C LYS A 4 -5.28 -29.12 -5.62
N LYS A 5 -4.89 -27.86 -5.82
CA LYS A 5 -4.75 -26.86 -4.76
C LYS A 5 -5.95 -25.92 -4.76
N GLN A 6 -6.35 -25.46 -3.59
CA GLN A 6 -7.21 -24.28 -3.44
C GLN A 6 -6.31 -23.09 -3.07
N LYS A 7 -6.48 -21.96 -3.76
CA LYS A 7 -5.79 -20.69 -3.48
C LYS A 7 -6.83 -19.58 -3.34
N PHE A 8 -6.50 -18.55 -2.57
CA PHE A 8 -7.37 -17.40 -2.36
C PHE A 8 -6.63 -16.11 -2.72
N LEU A 9 -7.36 -15.12 -3.24
CA LEU A 9 -6.81 -13.79 -3.51
C LEU A 9 -7.73 -12.68 -2.98
N ALA A 10 -7.11 -11.58 -2.55
CA ALA A 10 -7.75 -10.30 -2.32
C ALA A 10 -8.15 -9.63 -3.64
N GLY A 11 -9.17 -8.77 -3.62
CA GLY A 11 -9.66 -8.09 -4.82
C GLY A 11 -10.32 -9.04 -5.83
N TRP A 12 -10.44 -8.62 -7.09
CA TRP A 12 -11.14 -9.39 -8.12
C TRP A 12 -10.75 -9.09 -9.58
N GLU A 13 -10.15 -7.94 -9.88
CA GLU A 13 -9.88 -7.48 -11.24
C GLU A 13 -8.54 -8.03 -11.78
N ILE A 14 -8.54 -9.33 -12.08
CA ILE A 14 -7.44 -10.01 -12.78
C ILE A 14 -7.81 -10.29 -14.24
N TYR A 15 -6.92 -9.87 -15.15
CA TYR A 15 -7.05 -10.04 -16.60
C TYR A 15 -5.93 -10.96 -17.10
N PHE A 16 -6.26 -12.21 -17.39
CA PHE A 16 -5.28 -13.23 -17.79
C PHE A 16 -4.70 -13.00 -19.20
N GLU A 17 -5.32 -12.11 -19.97
CA GLU A 17 -4.88 -11.64 -21.28
C GLU A 17 -3.57 -10.84 -21.18
N ASN A 18 -3.37 -10.09 -20.09
CA ASN A 18 -2.11 -9.42 -19.79
C ASN A 18 -1.30 -10.26 -18.80
N ILE A 19 -0.37 -11.07 -19.33
CA ILE A 19 0.48 -11.99 -18.57
C ILE A 19 1.25 -11.25 -17.45
N GLU A 20 1.78 -10.05 -17.70
CA GLU A 20 2.58 -9.34 -16.70
C GLU A 20 1.73 -8.80 -15.55
N THR A 21 0.60 -8.16 -15.85
CA THR A 21 -0.36 -7.70 -14.83
C THR A 21 -0.93 -8.89 -14.05
N ALA A 22 -1.23 -10.01 -14.71
CA ALA A 22 -1.69 -11.23 -14.04
C ALA A 22 -0.61 -11.80 -13.10
N ILE A 23 0.66 -11.87 -13.51
CA ILE A 23 1.76 -12.31 -12.64
C ILE A 23 1.89 -11.37 -11.42
N ALA A 24 1.84 -10.06 -11.63
CA ALA A 24 1.94 -9.07 -10.55
C ALA A 24 0.74 -9.16 -9.59
N PHE A 25 -0.48 -9.32 -10.12
CA PHE A 25 -1.68 -9.51 -9.31
C PHE A 25 -1.57 -10.78 -8.45
N LEU A 26 -1.24 -11.93 -9.04
CA LEU A 26 -1.10 -13.21 -8.32
C LEU A 26 0.01 -13.16 -7.25
N LYS A 27 1.17 -12.54 -7.56
CA LYS A 27 2.30 -12.37 -6.62
C LYS A 27 1.97 -11.48 -5.42
N THR A 28 1.02 -10.54 -5.54
CA THR A 28 0.73 -9.52 -4.52
C THR A 28 -0.57 -9.76 -3.76
N HIS A 29 -1.60 -10.34 -4.39
CA HIS A 29 -2.93 -10.50 -3.80
C HIS A 29 -3.22 -11.89 -3.24
N GLY A 30 -2.33 -12.89 -3.42
CA GLY A 30 -2.47 -14.18 -2.76
C GLY A 30 -2.56 -14.03 -1.24
N VAL A 31 -3.56 -14.63 -0.61
CA VAL A 31 -3.86 -14.49 0.83
C VAL A 31 -4.17 -15.83 1.49
N ASP A 32 -3.97 -15.89 2.81
CA ASP A 32 -4.54 -16.96 3.62
C ASP A 32 -6.07 -16.86 3.72
N LYS A 33 -6.68 -17.87 4.34
CA LYS A 33 -8.14 -17.97 4.47
C LYS A 33 -8.75 -16.88 5.35
N GLU A 34 -7.99 -16.29 6.27
CA GLU A 34 -8.48 -15.19 7.12
C GLU A 34 -8.51 -13.89 6.32
N GLY A 35 -7.43 -13.61 5.56
CA GLY A 35 -7.38 -12.50 4.60
C GLY A 35 -8.46 -12.61 3.52
N PHE A 36 -8.70 -13.81 2.97
CA PHE A 36 -9.80 -14.06 2.05
C PHE A 36 -11.17 -13.69 2.64
N MET A 37 -11.44 -14.08 3.89
CA MET A 37 -12.72 -13.77 4.54
C MET A 37 -12.89 -12.27 4.81
N PHE A 38 -11.82 -11.56 5.18
CA PHE A 38 -11.82 -10.10 5.30
C PHE A 38 -12.13 -9.43 3.96
N PHE A 39 -11.40 -9.75 2.89
CA PHE A 39 -11.61 -9.15 1.57
C PHE A 39 -12.96 -9.52 0.94
N LYS A 40 -13.50 -10.73 1.21
CA LYS A 40 -14.85 -11.16 0.82
C LYS A 40 -15.93 -10.21 1.35
N GLU A 41 -15.76 -9.68 2.55
CA GLU A 41 -16.75 -8.84 3.25
C GLU A 41 -16.48 -7.35 3.03
N ALA A 42 -15.23 -6.90 3.17
CA ALA A 42 -14.81 -5.50 2.97
C ALA A 42 -14.96 -5.04 1.50
N GLN A 43 -14.70 -5.93 0.54
CA GLN A 43 -14.87 -5.64 -0.89
C GLN A 43 -15.20 -6.92 -1.67
N LYS A 44 -14.24 -7.48 -2.42
CA LYS A 44 -14.36 -8.72 -3.18
C LYS A 44 -13.11 -9.56 -2.97
N ALA A 45 -13.25 -10.87 -3.14
CA ALA A 45 -12.17 -11.83 -3.09
C ALA A 45 -12.34 -12.93 -4.15
N LEU A 46 -11.25 -13.64 -4.48
CA LEU A 46 -11.25 -14.77 -5.42
C LEU A 46 -10.91 -16.08 -4.72
N GLU A 47 -11.57 -17.16 -5.14
CA GLU A 47 -11.28 -18.54 -4.73
C GLU A 47 -10.98 -19.38 -5.98
N PHE A 48 -9.76 -19.92 -6.08
CA PHE A 48 -9.24 -20.62 -7.26
C PHE A 48 -9.00 -22.13 -6.97
N GLU A 49 -9.59 -22.99 -7.78
CA GLU A 49 -9.23 -24.42 -7.90
C GLU A 49 -8.14 -24.58 -8.98
N ILE A 50 -6.95 -25.03 -8.60
CA ILE A 50 -5.75 -25.04 -9.47
C ILE A 50 -5.18 -26.46 -9.59
N GLU A 51 -4.77 -26.85 -10.79
CA GLU A 51 -4.03 -28.10 -11.05
C GLU A 51 -2.81 -27.79 -11.93
N GLY A 52 -1.64 -27.63 -11.30
CA GLY A 52 -0.42 -27.16 -11.98
C GLY A 52 -0.58 -25.71 -12.47
N ASN A 53 -0.15 -25.43 -13.71
CA ASN A 53 -0.31 -24.10 -14.33
C ASN A 53 -1.72 -23.87 -14.91
N LYS A 54 -2.77 -24.46 -14.33
CA LYS A 54 -4.14 -24.35 -14.85
C LYS A 54 -5.15 -24.08 -13.76
N LEU A 55 -5.90 -22.99 -13.92
CA LEU A 55 -7.10 -22.69 -13.18
C LEU A 55 -8.21 -23.59 -13.71
N ILE A 56 -8.61 -24.58 -12.91
CA ILE A 56 -9.74 -25.46 -13.24
C ILE A 56 -11.04 -24.67 -13.11
N LYS A 57 -11.20 -23.94 -12.00
CA LYS A 57 -12.29 -23.00 -11.74
C LYS A 57 -11.81 -21.81 -10.94
N GLY A 58 -12.27 -20.61 -11.29
CA GLY A 58 -12.12 -19.39 -10.50
C GLY A 58 -13.48 -18.83 -10.11
N TYR A 59 -13.65 -18.59 -8.82
CA TYR A 59 -14.87 -18.03 -8.24
C TYR A 59 -14.61 -16.62 -7.71
N LYS A 60 -15.56 -15.71 -7.94
CA LYS A 60 -15.59 -14.35 -7.41
C LYS A 60 -16.58 -14.31 -6.24
N HIS A 61 -16.17 -13.70 -5.14
CA HIS A 61 -16.94 -13.61 -3.91
C HIS A 61 -17.20 -12.14 -3.54
N HIS A 62 -18.41 -11.87 -3.05
CA HIS A 62 -18.79 -10.60 -2.44
C HIS A 62 -19.89 -10.86 -1.41
N ASN A 63 -19.59 -10.69 -0.13
CA ASN A 63 -20.39 -11.24 0.95
C ASN A 63 -20.71 -12.73 0.65
N ASP A 64 -21.87 -13.26 1.01
CA ASP A 64 -22.20 -14.68 0.77
C ASP A 64 -22.54 -15.04 -0.69
N ILE A 65 -22.38 -14.11 -1.64
CA ILE A 65 -22.49 -14.40 -3.07
C ILE A 65 -21.20 -15.08 -3.54
N LYS A 66 -21.34 -16.24 -4.19
CA LYS A 66 -20.27 -16.96 -4.91
C LYS A 66 -20.66 -17.11 -6.38
N GLU A 67 -19.87 -16.51 -7.27
CA GLU A 67 -20.08 -16.49 -8.72
C GLU A 67 -18.94 -17.24 -9.43
N LEU A 68 -19.25 -18.18 -10.31
CA LEU A 68 -18.25 -18.83 -11.17
C LEU A 68 -17.92 -17.90 -12.34
N VAL A 69 -16.67 -17.44 -12.42
CA VAL A 69 -16.23 -16.41 -13.38
C VAL A 69 -15.18 -16.90 -14.37
N TRP A 70 -14.41 -17.93 -14.03
CA TRP A 70 -13.44 -18.56 -14.93
C TRP A 70 -13.50 -20.08 -14.85
N GLU A 71 -13.35 -20.76 -15.98
CA GLU A 71 -13.11 -22.20 -16.04
C GLU A 71 -11.99 -22.51 -17.04
N ASN A 72 -11.14 -23.49 -16.70
CA ASN A 72 -10.11 -24.05 -17.58
C ASN A 72 -9.03 -23.07 -18.12
N VAL A 73 -8.80 -21.93 -17.47
CA VAL A 73 -7.81 -20.92 -17.88
C VAL A 73 -6.37 -21.39 -17.58
N ASN A 74 -5.42 -21.10 -18.47
CA ASN A 74 -3.98 -21.33 -18.21
C ASN A 74 -3.44 -20.19 -17.33
N LEU A 75 -2.79 -20.53 -16.22
CA LEU A 75 -2.17 -19.55 -15.32
C LEU A 75 -0.72 -19.24 -15.78
N PRO A 76 -0.28 -17.98 -15.70
CA PRO A 76 1.07 -17.59 -16.12
C PRO A 76 2.17 -18.07 -15.14
N ILE A 77 1.79 -18.45 -13.91
CA ILE A 77 2.67 -19.07 -12.91
C ILE A 77 1.97 -20.28 -12.25
N SER A 78 2.78 -21.21 -11.72
CA SER A 78 2.30 -22.46 -11.10
C SER A 78 1.92 -22.33 -9.63
N ASP A 79 2.46 -21.34 -8.93
CA ASP A 79 2.28 -21.11 -7.50
C ASP A 79 2.73 -19.68 -7.13
N TRP A 80 2.36 -19.22 -5.94
CA TRP A 80 2.77 -17.93 -5.37
C TRP A 80 2.74 -17.97 -3.84
N THR A 81 3.47 -17.07 -3.19
CA THR A 81 3.40 -16.91 -1.72
C THR A 81 2.09 -16.23 -1.35
N ASP A 82 1.41 -16.75 -0.32
CA ASP A 82 0.26 -16.07 0.28
C ASP A 82 0.74 -15.08 1.35
N HIS A 83 0.25 -13.85 1.29
CA HIS A 83 0.60 -12.79 2.23
C HIS A 83 -0.37 -12.76 3.41
N LYS A 84 0.14 -12.37 4.58
CA LYS A 84 -0.71 -12.12 5.74
C LYS A 84 -1.34 -10.74 5.62
N VAL A 85 -2.67 -10.69 5.59
CA VAL A 85 -3.43 -9.46 5.82
C VAL A 85 -3.42 -9.16 7.32
N PHE A 86 -3.20 -7.91 7.68
CA PHE A 86 -3.25 -7.41 9.05
C PHE A 86 -3.68 -5.94 9.06
N LEU A 87 -4.05 -5.42 10.22
CA LEU A 87 -4.47 -4.03 10.38
C LEU A 87 -3.52 -3.28 11.32
N MET A 88 -3.45 -1.95 11.18
CA MET A 88 -2.89 -1.06 12.20
C MET A 88 -4.01 -0.26 12.87
N GLU A 89 -4.23 -0.47 14.17
CA GLU A 89 -5.24 0.24 14.97
C GLU A 89 -4.62 1.41 15.75
N LYS A 90 -5.36 2.52 15.89
CA LYS A 90 -4.99 3.64 16.78
C LYS A 90 -4.81 3.17 18.22
N ASP A 91 -3.62 3.33 18.79
CA ASP A 91 -3.31 3.00 20.19
C ASP A 91 -2.21 3.94 20.72
N PRO A 92 -2.43 4.70 21.82
CA PRO A 92 -1.42 5.60 22.39
C PRO A 92 -0.07 4.95 22.73
N LYS A 93 0.00 3.62 22.89
CA LYS A 93 1.22 2.85 23.16
C LYS A 93 1.80 2.16 21.92
N GLY A 94 1.21 2.38 20.75
CA GLY A 94 1.73 1.92 19.47
C GLY A 94 3.10 2.51 19.13
N THR A 95 3.93 1.74 18.43
CA THR A 95 5.29 2.15 18.02
C THR A 95 5.32 2.82 16.64
N HIS A 96 4.39 2.42 15.77
CA HIS A 96 4.10 3.07 14.48
C HIS A 96 3.46 4.43 14.73
N ARG A 97 3.80 5.43 13.91
CA ARG A 97 3.43 6.83 14.09
C ARG A 97 3.03 7.42 12.75
N ILE A 98 1.85 8.03 12.67
CA ILE A 98 1.47 8.91 11.55
C ILE A 98 1.44 10.35 12.09
N GLY A 99 1.97 11.30 11.34
CA GLY A 99 2.36 12.61 11.84
C GLY A 99 3.53 12.58 12.84
N GLY A 100 3.66 13.65 13.61
CA GLY A 100 4.77 13.92 14.52
C GLY A 100 5.86 14.79 13.89
N SER A 101 6.74 15.33 14.73
CA SER A 101 7.85 16.19 14.31
C SER A 101 8.90 15.42 13.51
N ILE A 102 9.50 16.07 12.50
CA ILE A 102 10.55 15.49 11.65
C ILE A 102 11.77 15.07 12.53
N PRO A 103 12.26 13.82 12.45
CA PRO A 103 13.46 13.40 13.17
C PRO A 103 14.67 14.26 12.78
N GLN A 104 15.41 14.79 13.76
CA GLN A 104 16.50 15.79 13.54
C GLN A 104 17.59 15.36 12.51
N LYS A 105 17.74 14.06 12.25
CA LYS A 105 18.71 13.49 11.30
C LYS A 105 18.11 13.11 9.94
N LEU A 106 16.78 13.13 9.80
CA LEU A 106 16.09 12.83 8.55
C LEU A 106 16.22 14.02 7.60
N ILE A 107 16.80 13.78 6.43
CA ILE A 107 16.88 14.75 5.34
C ILE A 107 15.79 14.40 4.34
N LEU A 108 14.78 15.27 4.22
CA LEU A 108 13.68 15.08 3.27
C LEU A 108 14.16 15.22 1.81
N PRO A 109 13.55 14.49 0.86
CA PRO A 109 13.84 14.63 -0.57
C PRO A 109 13.49 16.03 -1.08
N LYS A 110 14.07 16.40 -2.23
CA LYS A 110 13.80 17.63 -2.95
C LYS A 110 13.93 17.37 -4.44
N HIS A 111 13.11 18.04 -5.23
CA HIS A 111 13.24 18.16 -6.67
C HIS A 111 13.23 19.67 -7.02
N SER A 112 13.78 20.07 -8.17
CA SER A 112 13.78 21.48 -8.58
C SER A 112 12.47 21.95 -9.23
N GLU A 113 11.64 21.00 -9.67
CA GLU A 113 10.45 21.28 -10.48
C GLU A 113 9.14 21.03 -9.69
N LEU A 114 9.22 20.43 -8.50
CA LEU A 114 8.08 20.23 -7.61
C LEU A 114 7.76 21.51 -6.83
N SER A 115 6.49 21.90 -6.88
CA SER A 115 5.91 23.05 -6.17
C SER A 115 5.72 22.74 -4.69
N ALA A 116 5.26 21.53 -4.39
CA ALA A 116 5.07 21.03 -3.04
C ALA A 116 6.40 20.53 -2.44
N LYS A 117 6.62 20.83 -1.16
CA LYS A 117 7.70 20.19 -0.42
C LYS A 117 7.27 18.79 0.00
N PHE A 118 8.21 17.85 -0.04
CA PHE A 118 8.10 16.60 0.69
C PHE A 118 7.76 16.89 2.15
N GLN A 119 6.60 16.39 2.59
CA GLN A 119 6.18 16.38 3.98
C GLN A 119 6.65 15.09 4.64
N TYR A 120 6.82 15.13 5.96
CA TYR A 120 7.03 13.93 6.77
C TYR A 120 5.66 13.40 7.21
N ILE A 121 5.32 12.20 6.75
CA ILE A 121 4.01 11.58 6.94
C ILE A 121 3.98 10.71 8.20
N GLY A 122 5.11 10.14 8.61
CA GLY A 122 5.18 9.26 9.77
C GLY A 122 6.40 8.35 9.80
N THR A 123 6.35 7.33 10.65
CA THR A 123 7.36 6.26 10.76
C THR A 123 6.70 4.93 11.11
N LEU A 124 7.06 3.87 10.40
CA LEU A 124 6.77 2.48 10.82
C LEU A 124 7.97 1.90 11.57
N ASP A 125 7.70 1.22 12.68
CA ASP A 125 8.68 0.44 13.42
C ASP A 125 8.92 -0.88 12.68
N CYS A 126 10.05 -1.00 12.00
CA CYS A 126 10.39 -2.19 11.23
C CYS A 126 11.04 -3.28 12.10
N THR A 127 11.12 -3.12 13.42
CA THR A 127 11.38 -4.23 14.34
C THR A 127 10.12 -5.05 14.67
N ASP A 128 8.94 -4.51 14.34
CA ASP A 128 7.65 -5.20 14.42
C ASP A 128 7.64 -6.48 13.54
N PRO A 129 7.17 -7.63 14.07
CA PRO A 129 7.11 -8.89 13.33
C PRO A 129 6.37 -8.86 11.98
N TYR A 130 5.42 -7.93 11.78
CA TYR A 130 4.70 -7.79 10.51
C TYR A 130 5.46 -6.97 9.46
N PHE A 131 6.42 -6.13 9.89
CA PHE A 131 7.19 -5.22 9.03
C PHE A 131 8.70 -5.57 8.92
N ASN A 132 9.21 -6.51 9.71
CA ASN A 132 10.63 -6.90 9.72
C ASN A 132 11.24 -7.31 8.36
N TRP A 133 10.40 -7.73 7.41
CA TRP A 133 10.80 -8.04 6.03
C TRP A 133 11.32 -6.83 5.24
N ILE A 134 11.04 -5.61 5.70
CA ILE A 134 11.56 -4.34 5.15
C ILE A 134 13.07 -4.20 5.40
N ASN A 135 13.62 -4.94 6.38
CA ASN A 135 15.06 -5.07 6.67
C ASN A 135 15.74 -3.72 7.03
N MET A 136 15.08 -2.95 7.89
CA MET A 136 15.61 -1.77 8.59
C MET A 136 15.00 -1.67 9.99
N ASN A 137 15.39 -0.69 10.81
CA ASN A 137 14.84 -0.50 12.16
C ASN A 137 13.57 0.36 12.16
N GLU A 138 13.58 1.46 11.41
CA GLU A 138 12.47 2.40 11.26
C GLU A 138 12.38 2.78 9.77
N LEU A 139 11.18 2.74 9.20
CA LEU A 139 10.89 3.31 7.88
C LEU A 139 10.18 4.65 8.09
N HIS A 140 10.92 5.75 7.96
CA HIS A 140 10.34 7.08 7.87
C HIS A 140 9.59 7.22 6.54
N ILE A 141 8.38 7.78 6.54
CA ILE A 141 7.55 7.96 5.35
C ILE A 141 7.53 9.45 5.00
N VAL A 142 7.83 9.76 3.74
CA VAL A 142 7.88 11.12 3.21
C VAL A 142 7.19 11.17 1.84
N PHE A 143 6.39 12.22 1.59
CA PHE A 143 5.62 12.36 0.35
C PHE A 143 5.32 13.84 0.07
N PRO A 144 5.31 14.32 -1.20
CA PRO A 144 4.96 15.70 -1.53
C PRO A 144 3.43 15.88 -1.53
N VAL A 145 2.84 16.00 -0.35
CA VAL A 145 1.39 16.24 -0.20
C VAL A 145 0.97 17.46 -1.03
N ASN A 146 -0.14 17.33 -1.76
CA ASN A 146 -0.67 18.25 -2.78
C ASN A 146 -0.01 18.17 -4.18
N GLU A 147 0.87 17.20 -4.47
CA GLU A 147 1.48 16.99 -5.79
C GLU A 147 1.81 15.49 -6.02
N CYS A 148 2.22 15.11 -7.24
CA CYS A 148 2.65 13.74 -7.61
C CYS A 148 1.67 12.59 -7.24
N TYR A 149 0.36 12.76 -7.46
CA TYR A 149 -0.61 11.74 -7.03
C TYR A 149 -0.45 10.38 -7.72
N GLY A 150 -0.10 10.34 -9.01
CA GLY A 150 0.29 9.12 -9.73
C GLY A 150 1.53 8.41 -9.18
N GLY A 151 2.31 9.09 -8.32
CA GLY A 151 3.24 8.50 -7.38
C GLY A 151 4.71 8.90 -7.53
N VAL A 152 5.50 8.55 -6.53
CA VAL A 152 6.94 8.82 -6.45
C VAL A 152 7.74 7.56 -6.09
N TYR A 153 8.90 7.39 -6.72
CA TYR A 153 9.88 6.35 -6.36
C TYR A 153 11.00 6.94 -5.49
N LEU A 154 11.24 6.33 -4.33
CA LEU A 154 12.19 6.79 -3.32
C LEU A 154 13.22 5.70 -2.99
N ASP A 155 14.51 6.01 -3.11
CA ASP A 155 15.61 5.14 -2.67
C ASP A 155 15.90 5.32 -1.17
N TYR A 156 15.64 4.27 -0.37
CA TYR A 156 15.94 4.17 1.06
C TYR A 156 17.27 3.44 1.35
N SER A 157 18.20 3.39 0.39
CA SER A 157 19.58 2.91 0.61
C SER A 157 20.27 3.57 1.80
N ASN A 158 19.92 4.83 2.09
CA ASN A 158 20.11 5.48 3.39
C ASN A 158 18.74 5.86 4.01
N PRO A 159 18.26 5.13 5.05
CA PRO A 159 16.95 5.40 5.66
C PRO A 159 16.77 6.80 6.28
N LEU A 160 17.86 7.52 6.57
CA LEU A 160 17.84 8.91 7.09
C LEU A 160 18.00 9.97 5.99
N LYS A 161 18.11 9.56 4.72
CA LYS A 161 18.16 10.44 3.55
C LYS A 161 17.56 9.71 2.34
N PRO A 162 16.23 9.49 2.31
CA PRO A 162 15.56 9.02 1.11
C PRO A 162 15.82 9.98 -0.05
N GLN A 163 15.91 9.44 -1.27
CA GLN A 163 16.16 10.22 -2.48
C GLN A 163 15.11 9.91 -3.55
N LEU A 164 14.58 10.95 -4.20
CA LEU A 164 13.70 10.80 -5.36
C LEU A 164 14.48 10.17 -6.53
N ILE A 165 13.83 9.25 -7.26
CA ILE A 165 14.31 8.79 -8.55
C ILE A 165 13.63 9.63 -9.63
N GLU A 166 14.32 10.69 -10.04
CA GLU A 166 13.78 11.79 -10.84
C GLU A 166 13.23 11.30 -12.19
N ASP A 167 13.97 10.44 -12.90
CA ASP A 167 13.61 9.83 -14.20
C ASP A 167 12.29 8.99 -14.22
N LEU A 168 11.62 8.83 -13.07
CA LEU A 168 10.44 7.97 -12.89
C LEU A 168 9.24 8.70 -12.27
N THR A 169 9.30 10.02 -12.16
CA THR A 169 8.21 10.85 -11.64
C THR A 169 7.68 11.69 -12.81
N ASP A 170 6.46 11.44 -13.26
CA ASP A 170 5.91 12.08 -14.48
C ASP A 170 5.61 13.58 -14.21
N PRO A 171 6.19 14.53 -14.97
CA PRO A 171 5.92 15.96 -14.82
C PRO A 171 4.49 16.38 -15.13
N ASP A 172 3.77 15.66 -15.99
CA ASP A 172 2.45 16.07 -16.47
C ASP A 172 1.32 15.78 -15.45
N ASP A 173 1.61 15.00 -14.39
CA ASP A 173 0.73 14.73 -13.24
C ASP A 173 0.79 15.83 -12.15
N TRP A 174 1.53 16.92 -12.38
CA TRP A 174 1.76 17.98 -11.38
C TRP A 174 0.78 19.15 -11.56
N TYR A 175 -0.29 19.17 -10.76
CA TYR A 175 -1.15 20.34 -10.60
C TYR A 175 -0.37 21.52 -9.97
N GLU A 176 -0.61 22.74 -10.44
CA GLU A 176 -0.09 23.96 -9.80
C GLU A 176 -0.61 24.07 -8.35
N SER A 177 0.22 23.66 -7.39
CA SER A 177 -0.14 23.67 -5.97
C SER A 177 -0.24 25.09 -5.43
N ILE A 178 -1.38 25.42 -4.84
CA ILE A 178 -1.69 26.75 -4.31
C ILE A 178 -0.96 27.01 -2.96
N ASP A 179 -0.48 25.96 -2.28
CA ASP A 179 0.31 26.11 -1.06
C ASP A 179 1.80 26.25 -1.39
N GLU A 180 2.36 27.42 -1.04
CA GLU A 180 3.68 27.95 -1.42
C GLU A 180 4.89 27.18 -0.83
N GLY A 181 4.93 25.87 -0.99
CA GLY A 181 5.96 25.00 -0.45
C GLY A 181 6.07 25.11 1.07
N ILE A 182 4.96 25.21 1.80
CA ILE A 182 4.99 25.21 3.28
C ILE A 182 5.44 23.83 3.78
N GLN A 183 6.24 23.79 4.85
CA GLN A 183 6.55 22.55 5.56
C GLN A 183 5.55 22.40 6.70
N THR A 184 4.61 21.47 6.58
CA THR A 184 3.56 21.24 7.58
C THR A 184 4.01 20.16 8.56
N GLU A 185 3.95 20.46 9.85
CA GLU A 185 4.09 19.46 10.92
C GLU A 185 2.69 19.00 11.34
N TYR A 186 2.45 17.69 11.32
CA TYR A 186 1.17 17.09 11.69
C TYR A 186 1.20 16.52 13.12
N SER A 187 0.08 16.52 13.82
CA SER A 187 -0.02 15.97 15.18
C SER A 187 0.12 14.46 15.18
N GLN A 188 1.02 13.92 16.02
CA GLN A 188 1.31 12.48 16.05
C GLN A 188 0.12 11.66 16.55
N VAL A 189 -0.27 10.64 15.79
CA VAL A 189 -1.15 9.54 16.22
C VAL A 189 -0.35 8.23 16.18
N ASN A 190 -0.43 7.47 17.27
CA ASN A 190 0.28 6.21 17.44
C ASN A 190 -0.61 5.02 17.02
N PHE A 191 -0.01 4.01 16.40
CA PHE A 191 -0.69 2.81 15.90
C PHE A 191 0.05 1.52 16.31
N LYS A 192 -0.71 0.44 16.49
CA LYS A 192 -0.20 -0.93 16.74
C LYS A 192 -0.70 -1.88 15.65
N THR A 193 0.07 -2.90 15.29
CA THR A 193 -0.41 -3.99 14.43
C THR A 193 -1.38 -4.92 15.16
N THR A 194 -2.34 -5.49 14.43
CA THR A 194 -3.19 -6.58 14.90
C THR A 194 -3.50 -7.57 13.76
N ASN A 195 -3.55 -8.86 14.09
CA ASN A 195 -4.10 -9.90 13.21
C ASN A 195 -5.62 -10.09 13.38
N VAL A 196 -6.27 -9.34 14.27
CA VAL A 196 -7.73 -9.33 14.38
C VAL A 196 -8.28 -8.49 13.22
N LEU A 197 -8.73 -9.16 12.17
CA LEU A 197 -9.28 -8.54 10.97
C LEU A 197 -10.73 -8.11 11.20
N ASP A 198 -10.90 -6.87 11.65
CA ASP A 198 -12.21 -6.25 11.89
C ASP A 198 -12.62 -5.36 10.70
N VAL A 199 -13.54 -5.89 9.87
CA VAL A 199 -14.08 -5.19 8.69
C VAL A 199 -14.89 -3.95 9.09
N SER A 200 -15.51 -3.95 10.28
CA SER A 200 -16.30 -2.82 10.77
C SER A 200 -15.40 -1.63 11.13
N LYS A 201 -14.25 -1.87 11.79
CA LYS A 201 -13.25 -0.83 12.05
C LYS A 201 -12.61 -0.28 10.78
N PHE A 202 -12.26 -1.17 9.84
CA PHE A 202 -11.70 -0.77 8.55
C PHE A 202 -12.68 0.14 7.79
N ASN A 203 -13.93 -0.30 7.62
CA ASN A 203 -14.97 0.49 6.93
C ASN A 203 -15.34 1.80 7.65
N GLN A 204 -15.01 1.94 8.95
CA GLN A 204 -15.18 3.17 9.74
C GLN A 204 -13.93 4.07 9.78
N ARG A 205 -12.86 3.71 9.06
CA ARG A 205 -11.56 4.40 9.05
C ARG A 205 -10.88 4.45 10.43
N GLU A 206 -11.12 3.45 11.28
CA GLU A 206 -10.49 3.31 12.61
C GLU A 206 -9.19 2.49 12.58
N ALA A 207 -8.94 1.76 11.48
CA ALA A 207 -7.79 0.87 11.32
C ALA A 207 -7.26 0.86 9.88
N LEU A 208 -5.94 1.00 9.72
CA LEU A 208 -5.27 1.06 8.42
C LEU A 208 -4.97 -0.35 7.88
N LEU A 209 -5.27 -0.59 6.61
CA LEU A 209 -5.05 -1.88 5.94
C LEU A 209 -3.57 -2.11 5.60
N CYS A 210 -3.05 -3.30 5.92
CA CYS A 210 -1.64 -3.65 5.75
C CYS A 210 -1.43 -5.04 5.11
N GLY A 211 -0.26 -5.22 4.49
CA GLY A 211 0.23 -6.51 3.96
C GLY A 211 -0.29 -6.91 2.57
N VAL A 212 -1.54 -6.57 2.24
CA VAL A 212 -2.13 -6.73 0.89
C VAL A 212 -3.01 -5.52 0.57
N PRO A 213 -2.94 -4.94 -0.65
CA PRO A 213 -3.69 -3.74 -1.01
C PRO A 213 -5.18 -4.03 -1.27
N LEU A 214 -5.99 -2.98 -1.12
CA LEU A 214 -7.36 -2.91 -1.63
C LEU A 214 -7.38 -1.82 -2.70
N TRP A 215 -7.86 -2.16 -3.90
CA TRP A 215 -7.96 -1.23 -5.03
C TRP A 215 -9.43 -0.97 -5.33
N TYR A 216 -9.83 0.29 -5.50
CA TYR A 216 -11.21 0.63 -5.85
C TYR A 216 -11.51 0.30 -7.32
N GLN A 217 -10.56 0.55 -8.23
CA GLN A 217 -10.62 0.24 -9.66
C GLN A 217 -9.21 -0.10 -10.20
N PHE A 218 -9.11 -0.86 -11.29
CA PHE A 218 -7.91 -1.04 -12.13
C PHE A 218 -6.59 -1.29 -11.38
N PRO A 219 -6.47 -2.41 -10.62
CA PRO A 219 -5.37 -2.67 -9.69
C PRO A 219 -3.98 -2.66 -10.34
N HIS A 220 -3.25 -1.56 -10.17
CA HIS A 220 -1.93 -1.34 -10.75
C HIS A 220 -0.81 -1.65 -9.75
N VAL A 221 -0.47 -2.94 -9.60
CA VAL A 221 0.66 -3.36 -8.75
C VAL A 221 1.98 -2.78 -9.32
N PRO A 222 2.66 -1.86 -8.60
CA PRO A 222 3.87 -1.22 -9.10
C PRO A 222 5.04 -2.21 -9.18
N LYS A 223 5.91 -2.02 -10.16
CA LYS A 223 7.17 -2.79 -10.29
C LYS A 223 8.34 -1.96 -9.78
N CYS A 224 9.31 -2.62 -9.15
CA CYS A 224 10.54 -1.95 -8.76
C CYS A 224 11.35 -1.59 -10.02
N PRO A 225 11.72 -0.32 -10.23
CA PRO A 225 12.41 0.10 -11.46
C PRO A 225 13.80 -0.54 -11.64
N ILE A 226 14.45 -0.93 -10.54
CA ILE A 226 15.80 -1.53 -10.56
C ILE A 226 15.76 -3.05 -10.81
N SER A 227 14.72 -3.75 -10.35
CA SER A 227 14.64 -5.22 -10.45
C SER A 227 13.54 -5.75 -11.38
N ASN A 228 12.64 -4.89 -11.87
CA ASN A 228 11.44 -5.21 -12.66
C ASN A 228 10.48 -6.23 -12.00
N GLU A 229 10.66 -6.49 -10.70
CA GLU A 229 9.80 -7.38 -9.90
C GLU A 229 8.68 -6.56 -9.24
N PRO A 230 7.45 -7.11 -9.10
CA PRO A 230 6.37 -6.47 -8.36
C PRO A 230 6.79 -6.09 -6.94
N MET A 231 6.45 -4.88 -6.52
CA MET A 231 6.76 -4.37 -5.18
C MET A 231 5.74 -4.89 -4.17
N ARG A 232 6.19 -5.16 -2.95
CA ARG A 232 5.33 -5.69 -1.89
C ARG A 232 4.65 -4.52 -1.17
N PHE A 233 3.33 -4.58 -1.05
CA PHE A 233 2.56 -3.60 -0.30
C PHE A 233 2.94 -3.62 1.19
N ILE A 234 3.05 -2.43 1.77
CA ILE A 234 3.26 -2.20 3.20
C ILE A 234 1.89 -1.95 3.84
N CYS A 235 1.30 -0.79 3.55
CA CYS A 235 0.02 -0.33 4.09
C CYS A 235 -0.60 0.78 3.23
N SER A 236 -1.88 1.05 3.50
CA SER A 236 -2.59 2.26 3.12
C SER A 236 -2.60 3.23 4.31
N ILE A 237 -2.38 4.52 4.07
CA ILE A 237 -2.51 5.58 5.07
C ILE A 237 -3.61 6.53 4.60
N GLU A 238 -4.73 6.53 5.30
CA GLU A 238 -5.90 7.32 4.92
C GLU A 238 -5.80 8.79 5.36
N SER A 239 -6.55 9.65 4.67
CA SER A 239 -6.84 11.01 5.12
C SER A 239 -7.55 10.99 6.49
N ASP A 240 -6.97 11.62 7.52
CA ASP A 240 -7.40 11.47 8.91
C ASP A 240 -7.65 12.81 9.62
N LYS A 241 -8.91 13.04 9.99
CA LYS A 241 -9.40 14.23 10.71
C LYS A 241 -8.78 14.42 12.11
N ASP A 242 -8.20 13.37 12.69
CA ASP A 242 -7.56 13.40 14.01
C ASP A 242 -6.09 13.86 13.91
N ILE A 243 -5.50 13.80 12.71
CA ILE A 243 -4.12 14.19 12.40
C ILE A 243 -4.13 15.61 11.84
N ARG A 244 -3.81 16.61 12.67
CA ARG A 244 -3.96 18.05 12.37
C ARG A 244 -2.65 18.75 12.14
N ALA A 245 -2.64 19.76 11.27
CA ALA A 245 -1.51 20.67 11.15
C ALA A 245 -1.29 21.41 12.49
N VAL A 246 -0.05 21.40 12.98
CA VAL A 246 0.36 21.99 14.27
C VAL A 246 0.92 23.40 14.09
N ASN A 247 1.52 23.67 12.93
CA ASN A 247 2.21 24.92 12.60
C ASN A 247 1.49 25.77 11.53
N ASN A 248 0.25 25.44 11.17
CA ASN A 248 -0.58 26.22 10.25
C ASN A 248 -1.86 26.70 10.97
N GLU A 249 -2.15 28.01 10.90
CA GLU A 249 -3.31 28.64 11.53
C GLU A 249 -4.66 28.15 10.94
N ARG A 250 -4.65 27.56 9.74
CA ARG A 250 -5.85 27.12 9.01
C ARG A 250 -6.55 25.87 9.60
N ASN A 251 -6.00 25.21 10.62
CA ASN A 251 -6.57 24.00 11.26
C ASN A 251 -6.81 22.84 10.25
N GLU A 252 -5.91 22.72 9.29
CA GLU A 252 -5.86 21.66 8.27
C GLU A 252 -5.65 20.28 8.90
N ILE A 253 -5.93 19.23 8.12
CA ILE A 253 -5.74 17.83 8.49
C ILE A 253 -4.76 17.16 7.52
N LEU A 254 -4.22 15.99 7.86
CA LEU A 254 -3.53 15.15 6.89
C LEU A 254 -4.57 14.62 5.90
N ILE A 255 -4.45 15.04 4.64
CA ILE A 255 -5.36 14.71 3.55
C ILE A 255 -4.59 14.36 2.28
N PHE A 256 -5.14 13.44 1.50
CA PHE A 256 -4.67 13.02 0.20
C PHE A 256 -5.89 13.11 -0.75
N GLU A 257 -5.86 14.03 -1.73
CA GLU A 257 -6.99 14.35 -2.62
C GLU A 257 -8.35 14.51 -1.91
N ASP A 258 -9.45 14.02 -2.48
CA ASP A 258 -10.80 14.09 -1.92
C ASP A 258 -11.01 12.99 -0.85
N MET A 259 -10.27 13.11 0.27
CA MET A 259 -10.27 12.14 1.38
C MET A 259 -9.82 10.71 0.97
N GLY A 260 -8.97 10.62 -0.05
CA GLY A 260 -8.30 9.41 -0.51
C GLY A 260 -7.18 8.93 0.44
N HIS A 261 -6.29 8.09 -0.07
CA HIS A 261 -5.30 7.38 0.73
C HIS A 261 -3.94 7.20 0.04
N LEU A 262 -2.87 7.33 0.83
CA LEU A 262 -1.50 7.09 0.39
C LEU A 262 -1.16 5.60 0.51
N MET A 263 -1.02 4.91 -0.62
CA MET A 263 -0.54 3.53 -0.68
C MET A 263 0.98 3.49 -0.63
N LEU A 264 1.54 2.54 0.13
CA LEU A 264 2.99 2.32 0.22
C LEU A 264 3.38 0.92 -0.26
N PHE A 265 4.31 0.84 -1.21
CA PHE A 265 4.90 -0.40 -1.71
C PHE A 265 6.43 -0.35 -1.59
N TYR A 266 7.08 -1.51 -1.41
CA TYR A 266 8.53 -1.56 -1.19
C TYR A 266 9.18 -2.82 -1.76
N ASN A 267 10.44 -2.67 -2.17
CA ASN A 267 11.32 -3.78 -2.55
C ASN A 267 12.51 -3.85 -1.57
N PRO A 268 12.61 -4.89 -0.71
CA PRO A 268 13.63 -4.97 0.34
C PRO A 268 15.03 -5.34 -0.17
N VAL A 269 15.18 -5.72 -1.45
CA VAL A 269 16.49 -6.04 -2.05
C VAL A 269 17.14 -4.77 -2.61
N THR A 270 16.37 -3.96 -3.34
CA THR A 270 16.83 -2.71 -3.95
C THR A 270 16.61 -1.48 -3.06
N LYS A 271 15.84 -1.63 -1.97
CA LYS A 271 15.44 -0.58 -1.02
C LYS A 271 14.64 0.57 -1.63
N ILE A 272 14.00 0.33 -2.77
CA ILE A 272 13.11 1.30 -3.38
C ILE A 272 11.72 1.18 -2.75
N LEU A 273 11.20 2.32 -2.30
CA LEU A 273 9.80 2.53 -1.94
C LEU A 273 9.08 3.21 -3.11
N PHE A 274 7.81 2.86 -3.32
CA PHE A 274 6.89 3.59 -4.17
C PHE A 274 5.71 4.04 -3.30
N ALA A 275 5.30 5.30 -3.48
CA ALA A 275 4.16 5.87 -2.80
C ALA A 275 3.28 6.59 -3.82
N ASN A 276 1.98 6.30 -3.84
CA ASN A 276 0.99 6.97 -4.68
C ASN A 276 -0.30 7.21 -3.90
N VAL A 277 -1.15 8.09 -4.40
CA VAL A 277 -2.50 8.30 -3.86
C VAL A 277 -3.52 7.57 -4.74
N GLU A 278 -4.56 7.04 -4.10
CA GLU A 278 -5.75 6.48 -4.75
C GLU A 278 -7.02 7.05 -4.09
N HIS A 279 -8.09 7.19 -4.89
CA HIS A 279 -9.37 7.79 -4.50
C HIS A 279 -10.59 6.96 -4.95
#